data_AF-A0A7V2WF56-F1
#
_entry.id   AF-A0A7V2WF56-F1
#
_cell.length_a   1.000
_cell.length_b   1.000
_cell.length_c   1.000
_cell.angle_alpha   90.00
_cell.angle_beta   90.00
_cell.angle_gamma   90.00
#
_symmetry.space_group_name_H-M   'P 1'
#
loop_
_entity.id
_entity.type
_entity.pdbx_description
1 polymer ?
#
loop_
_entity_poly.entity_id
_entity_poly.type
_entity_poly.pdbx_seq_one_letter_code
_entity_poly.pdbx_strand_id
1 'polypeptide(L)' 'MAFIETISPENAEGELLEIYEDVIKSRGQVAEVLMLHSLSPASLTNHLDLYMTLMFAKSPLKRKIREMIAVV' A
#
# COMPACT_ATOMS: atom_id res chain seq x y z
N MET A 1 6.55 6.09 11.37
CA MET A 1 6.18 7.49 11.64
C MET A 1 6.80 8.38 10.60
N ALA A 2 5.98 9.04 9.78
CA ALA A 2 6.44 10.14 8.94
C ALA A 2 6.31 11.48 9.68
N PHE A 3 7.01 12.50 9.18
CA PHE A 3 6.98 13.87 9.70
C PHE A 3 5.94 14.75 8.99
N ILE A 4 4.95 14.12 8.36
CA ILE A 4 3.87 14.78 7.63
C ILE A 4 2.53 14.41 8.25
N GLU A 5 1.50 15.19 7.96
CA GLU A 5 0.13 14.83 8.30
C GLU A 5 -0.32 13.61 7.49
N THR A 6 -1.06 12.72 8.15
CA THR A 6 -1.64 11.52 7.54
C THR A 6 -3.06 11.32 8.06
N ILE A 7 -3.93 10.77 7.22
CA ILE A 7 -5.32 10.46 7.56
C ILE A 7 -5.40 8.96 7.85
N SER A 8 -5.81 8.61 9.07
CA SER A 8 -5.99 7.23 9.51
C SER A 8 -7.26 6.62 8.92
N PRO A 9 -7.37 5.28 8.84
CA PRO A 9 -8.53 4.62 8.25
C PRO A 9 -9.86 5.01 8.89
N GLU A 10 -9.89 5.23 10.21
CA GLU A 10 -11.09 5.64 10.93
C GLU A 10 -11.53 7.09 10.67
N ASN A 11 -10.65 7.93 10.12
CA ASN A 11 -10.92 9.33 9.77
C ASN A 11 -11.00 9.56 8.26
N ALA A 12 -10.89 8.50 7.45
CA ALA A 12 -10.93 8.60 6.01
C ALA A 12 -12.37 8.80 5.52
N GLU A 13 -12.52 9.62 4.48
CA GLU A 13 -13.79 9.91 3.84
C GLU A 13 -13.65 9.81 2.31
N GLY A 14 -14.78 9.64 1.62
CA GLY A 14 -14.83 9.61 0.15
C GLY A 14 -13.95 8.51 -0.46
N GLU A 15 -13.24 8.85 -1.55
CA GLU A 15 -12.38 7.92 -2.30
C GLU A 15 -11.30 7.26 -1.42
N LEU A 16 -10.73 7.98 -0.45
CA LEU A 16 -9.70 7.44 0.42
C LEU A 16 -10.24 6.31 1.30
N LEU A 17 -11.47 6.45 1.80
CA LEU A 17 -12.13 5.43 2.61
C LEU A 17 -12.32 4.15 1.80
N GLU A 18 -12.84 4.26 0.57
CA GLU A 18 -13.06 3.11 -0.31
C GLU A 18 -11.74 2.35 -0.56
N ILE A 19 -10.66 3.07 -0.84
CA ILE A 19 -9.33 2.47 -1.04
C ILE A 19 -8.84 1.75 0.22
N TYR A 20 -8.99 2.37 1.40
CA TYR A 20 -8.58 1.75 2.66
C TYR A 20 -9.40 0.49 3.00
N GLU A 21 -10.72 0.53 2.79
CA GLU A 21 -11.58 -0.64 3.00
C GLU A 21 -11.18 -1.80 2.10
N ASP A 22 -10.88 -1.53 0.83
CA ASP A 22 -10.42 -2.55 -0.12
C ASP A 22 -9.06 -3.13 0.28
N VAL A 23 -8.13 -2.29 0.75
CA VAL A 23 -6.83 -2.75 1.29
C VAL A 23 -7.03 -3.62 2.52
N ILE A 24 -7.89 -3.22 3.47
CA ILE A 24 -8.17 -4.00 4.69
C ILE A 24 -8.82 -5.33 4.32
N LYS A 25 -9.80 -5.34 3.43
CA LYS A 25 -10.49 -6.55 2.98
C LYS A 25 -9.54 -7.54 2.30
N SER A 26 -8.57 -7.04 1.53
CA SER A 26 -7.63 -7.88 0.78
C SER A 26 -6.37 -8.27 1.56
N ARG A 27 -5.93 -7.46 2.54
CA ARG A 27 -4.63 -7.63 3.24
C ARG A 27 -4.71 -7.66 4.76
N GLY A 28 -5.88 -7.40 5.34
CA GLY A 28 -6.13 -7.38 6.78
C GLY A 28 -5.82 -6.06 7.49
N GLN A 29 -4.95 -5.22 6.93
CA GLN A 29 -4.60 -3.91 7.51
C GLN A 29 -4.03 -2.96 6.46
N VAL A 30 -4.14 -1.66 6.72
CA VAL A 30 -3.41 -0.62 5.96
C VAL A 30 -2.02 -0.50 6.56
N ALA A 31 -0.99 -0.78 5.77
CA ALA A 31 0.39 -0.58 6.20
C ALA A 31 0.71 0.90 6.34
N GLU A 32 1.57 1.26 7.31
CA GLU A 32 2.00 2.64 7.56
C GLU A 32 2.46 3.37 6.28
N VAL A 33 3.22 2.68 5.41
CA VAL A 33 3.71 3.25 4.15
C VAL A 33 2.58 3.69 3.21
N LEU A 34 1.44 3.00 3.22
CA LEU A 34 0.27 3.39 2.42
C LEU A 34 -0.47 4.58 3.04
N MET A 35 -0.50 4.68 4.37
CA MET A 35 -1.05 5.85 5.05
C MET A 35 -0.26 7.14 4.76
N LEU A 36 1.03 7.04 4.42
CA LEU A 36 1.82 8.22 3.99
C LEU A 36 1.29 8.84 2.70
N HIS A 37 0.57 8.08 1.89
CA HIS A 37 -0.07 8.53 0.66
C HIS A 37 -1.48 9.08 0.90
N SER A 38 -1.97 9.16 2.15
CA SER A 38 -3.36 9.55 2.44
C SER A 38 -3.75 10.93 1.89
N LEU A 39 -2.79 11.86 1.80
CA LEU A 39 -3.01 13.20 1.24
C LEU A 39 -3.11 13.19 -0.30
N SER A 40 -2.86 12.05 -0.95
CA SER A 40 -2.99 11.83 -2.38
C SER A 40 -3.46 10.40 -2.66
N PRO A 41 -4.78 10.13 -2.62
CA PRO A 41 -5.34 8.79 -2.83
C PRO A 41 -4.86 8.12 -4.12
N ALA A 42 -4.75 8.88 -5.21
CA ALA A 42 -4.19 8.38 -6.48
C ALA A 42 -2.76 7.85 -6.34
N SER A 43 -1.91 8.49 -5.51
CA SER A 43 -0.56 8.00 -5.25
C SER A 43 -0.55 6.70 -4.46
N LEU A 44 -1.51 6.50 -3.55
CA LEU A 44 -1.65 5.26 -2.79
C LEU A 44 -1.96 4.10 -3.73
N THR A 45 -2.98 4.27 -4.59
CA THR A 45 -3.39 3.24 -5.55
C THR A 45 -2.24 2.88 -6.50
N ASN A 46 -1.55 3.88 -7.05
CA ASN A 46 -0.40 3.65 -7.93
C ASN A 46 0.75 2.90 -7.21
N HIS A 47 1.03 3.24 -5.94
CA HIS A 47 2.01 2.51 -5.15
C HIS A 47 1.60 1.05 -5.00
N LEU A 48 0.35 0.81 -4.60
CA LEU A 48 -0.17 -0.53 -4.38
C LEU A 48 -0.11 -1.38 -5.65
N ASP A 49 -0.51 -0.82 -6.78
CA ASP A 49 -0.48 -1.49 -8.09
C ASP A 49 0.94 -1.87 -8.50
N LEU A 50 1.89 -0.95 -8.33
CA LEU A 50 3.30 -1.22 -8.60
C LEU A 50 3.83 -2.32 -7.69
N TYR A 51 3.60 -2.20 -6.38
CA TYR A 51 4.02 -3.19 -5.39
C TYR A 51 3.45 -4.58 -5.71
N MET A 52 2.18 -4.65 -6.11
CA MET A 52 1.53 -5.90 -6.48
C MET A 52 2.10 -6.54 -7.74
N THR A 53 2.34 -5.71 -8.74
CA THR A 53 2.97 -6.12 -9.99
C THR A 53 4.36 -6.70 -9.72
N LEU A 54 5.16 -6.02 -8.91
CA LEU A 54 6.53 -6.45 -8.63
C LEU A 54 6.56 -7.69 -7.73
N MET A 55 5.79 -7.73 -6.65
CA MET A 55 5.95 -8.72 -5.57
C MET A 55 5.07 -9.96 -5.72
N PHE A 56 3.94 -9.87 -6.41
CA PHE A 56 2.94 -10.95 -6.47
C PHE A 56 2.63 -11.44 -7.88
N ALA A 57 2.79 -10.63 -8.92
CA ALA A 57 2.58 -11.09 -10.29
C ALA A 57 3.61 -12.16 -10.72
N LYS A 58 3.28 -12.87 -11.81
CA LYS A 58 4.14 -13.90 -12.42
C LYS A 58 5.50 -13.30 -12.77
N SER A 59 6.56 -13.94 -12.31
CA SER A 59 7.94 -13.49 -12.51
C SER A 59 8.87 -14.70 -12.58
N PRO A 60 10.00 -14.62 -13.32
CA PRO A 60 11.07 -15.61 -13.24
C PRO A 60 11.72 -15.64 -11.84
N LEU A 61 11.59 -14.58 -11.05
CA LEU A 61 12.08 -14.52 -9.67
C LEU A 61 11.03 -15.03 -8.69
N LYS A 62 11.40 -16.02 -7.87
CA LYS A 62 10.57 -16.48 -6.76
C LYS A 62 10.35 -15.33 -5.77
N ARG A 63 9.17 -15.27 -5.13
CA ARG A 63 8.83 -14.24 -4.14
C ARG A 63 9.92 -14.07 -3.09
N LYS A 64 10.45 -15.16 -2.52
CA LYS A 64 11.55 -15.11 -1.53
C LYS A 64 12.78 -14.33 -2.02
N ILE A 65 13.11 -14.38 -3.32
CA ILE A 65 14.24 -13.63 -3.90
C ILE A 65 13.90 -12.15 -4.00
N ARG A 66 12.67 -11.82 -4.41
CA ARG A 66 12.20 -10.43 -4.45
C ARG A 66 12.22 -9.80 -3.05
N GLU A 67 11.75 -10.52 -2.04
CA GLU A 67 11.81 -10.08 -0.64
C GLU A 67 13.26 -9.95 -0.14
N MET A 68 14.17 -10.85 -0.53
CA MET A 68 15.61 -10.71 -0.20
C MET A 68 16.21 -9.44 -0.81
N ILE A 69 15.84 -9.07 -2.04
CA ILE A 69 16.32 -7.83 -2.67
C ILE A 69 15.77 -6.61 -1.93
N ALA A 70 14.51 -6.63 -1.51
CA ALA A 70 13.86 -5.51 -0.83
C ALA A 70 14.43 -5.20 0.57
N VAL A 71 15.17 -6.14 1.18
CA VAL A 71 15.78 -5.98 2.51
C VAL A 71 17.17 -5.31 2.45
N VAL A 72 17.82 -5.32 1.29
CA VAL A 72 19.16 -4.73 1.08
C VAL A 72 19.04 -3.27 0.70
#